data_AF-A0A7D5L8M7-F1
#
_entry.id   AF-A0A7D5L8M7-F1
#
_cell.length_a   1.000
_cell.length_b   1.000
_cell.length_c   1.000
_cell.angle_alpha   90.00
_cell.angle_beta   90.00
_cell.angle_gamma   90.00
#
_symmetry.space_group_name_H-M   'P 1'
#
loop_
_entity.id
_entity.type
_entity.pdbx_description
1 polymer ?
#
loop_
_entity_poly.entity_id
_entity_poly.type
_entity_poly.pdbx_seq_one_letter_code
_entity_poly.pdbx_strand_id
1 'polypeptide(L)'
;MAGSHPLTGVQDLWEDVIEDMEATAAEYREAGWEALELHPGDVTALPTASAATESDRLGLDVLLPGDEFRELEELMEGTSFDEYDAYRAEEGGVVFLVVAMKAPEAGLVVVLPLYYAVREAEEMLDRVAARGEMRTFLRPLDDSRRVVFSQDEPDNLLPAGYGKEKAE
;
A
#
# COMPACT_ATOMS: atom_id res chain seq x y z
N MET A 1 6.39 -2.78 -27.15
CA MET A 1 7.35 -2.58 -26.05
C MET A 1 6.59 -2.94 -24.80
N ALA A 2 6.80 -4.13 -24.23
CA ALA A 2 6.29 -4.39 -22.89
C ALA A 2 6.99 -3.37 -21.98
N GLY A 3 6.23 -2.54 -21.28
CA GLY A 3 6.80 -1.67 -20.26
C GLY A 3 7.60 -2.55 -19.31
N SER A 4 8.87 -2.23 -19.09
CA SER A 4 9.67 -2.93 -18.08
C SER A 4 8.91 -2.84 -16.76
N HIS A 5 8.68 -3.99 -16.13
CA HIS A 5 8.01 -4.04 -14.83
C HIS A 5 8.75 -3.12 -13.85
N PRO A 6 8.07 -2.36 -13.00
CA PRO A 6 8.70 -1.40 -12.07
C PRO A 6 9.79 -2.03 -11.19
N LEU A 7 9.66 -3.32 -10.86
CA LEU A 7 10.64 -4.08 -10.08
C LEU A 7 11.87 -4.60 -10.87
N THR A 8 12.04 -4.21 -12.14
CA THR A 8 13.14 -4.72 -12.97
C THR A 8 14.51 -4.30 -12.40
N GLY A 9 15.30 -5.24 -11.88
CA GLY A 9 16.62 -4.97 -11.28
C GLY A 9 16.59 -4.79 -9.76
N VAL A 10 15.42 -4.88 -9.14
CA VAL A 10 15.20 -4.77 -7.68
C VAL A 10 14.26 -5.88 -7.18
N GLN A 11 14.13 -6.99 -7.91
CA GLN A 11 13.23 -8.08 -7.54
C GLN A 11 13.60 -8.70 -6.20
N ASP A 12 14.89 -8.85 -5.90
CA ASP A 12 15.35 -9.41 -4.62
C ASP A 12 14.88 -8.53 -3.43
N LEU A 13 14.77 -7.21 -3.61
CA LEU A 13 14.29 -6.30 -2.58
C LEU A 13 12.79 -6.45 -2.30
N TRP A 14 12.02 -6.91 -3.28
CA TRP A 14 10.61 -7.19 -3.06
C TRP A 14 10.42 -8.41 -2.16
N GLU A 15 11.24 -9.44 -2.34
CA GLU A 15 11.25 -10.61 -1.44
C GLU A 15 11.67 -10.18 -0.03
N ASP A 16 12.71 -9.34 0.11
CA ASP A 16 13.11 -8.80 1.42
C ASP A 16 11.95 -8.02 2.09
N VAL A 17 11.17 -7.25 1.32
CA VAL A 17 10.02 -6.49 1.83
C VAL A 17 8.86 -7.41 2.24
N ILE A 18 8.69 -8.54 1.57
CA ILE A 18 7.75 -9.59 2.01
C ILE A 18 8.23 -10.18 3.34
N GLU A 19 9.52 -10.52 3.47
CA GLU A 19 10.09 -11.01 4.73
C GLU A 19 9.91 -10.00 5.88
N ASP A 20 10.13 -8.70 5.61
CA ASP A 20 9.90 -7.63 6.59
C ASP A 20 8.42 -7.52 6.99
N MET A 21 7.50 -7.75 6.05
CA MET A 21 6.06 -7.80 6.33
C MET A 21 5.70 -8.98 7.23
N GLU A 22 6.20 -10.17 6.95
CA GLU A 22 6.00 -11.37 7.78
C GLU A 22 6.56 -11.16 9.20
N ALA A 23 7.76 -10.57 9.30
CA ALA A 23 8.37 -10.22 10.57
C ALA A 23 7.52 -9.21 11.36
N THR A 24 7.02 -8.17 10.69
CA THR A 24 6.11 -7.17 11.31
C THR A 24 4.84 -7.84 11.83
N ALA A 25 4.22 -8.74 11.06
CA ALA A 25 3.04 -9.47 11.49
C ALA A 25 3.32 -10.37 12.71
N ALA A 26 4.48 -11.01 12.76
CA ALA A 26 4.92 -11.81 13.90
C ALA A 26 5.06 -10.95 15.18
N GLU A 27 5.68 -9.76 15.09
CA GLU A 27 5.79 -8.82 16.22
C GLU A 27 4.43 -8.41 16.79
N TYR A 28 3.45 -8.14 15.91
CA TYR A 28 2.08 -7.84 16.35
C TYR A 28 1.41 -9.02 17.06
N ARG A 29 1.59 -10.24 16.55
CA ARG A 29 1.08 -11.46 17.21
C ARG A 29 1.71 -11.68 18.58
N GLU A 30 3.01 -11.45 18.70
CA GLU A 30 3.72 -11.50 19.99
C GLU A 30 3.21 -10.45 20.98
N ALA A 31 2.80 -9.28 20.48
CA ALA A 31 2.14 -8.24 21.25
C ALA A 31 0.66 -8.53 21.59
N GLY A 32 0.12 -9.68 21.13
CA GLY A 32 -1.23 -10.14 21.43
C GLY A 32 -2.31 -9.68 20.44
N TRP A 33 -1.92 -9.13 19.29
CA TRP A 33 -2.83 -8.78 18.21
C TRP A 33 -3.10 -9.98 17.31
N GLU A 34 -4.26 -9.99 16.66
CA GLU A 34 -4.52 -10.88 15.54
C GLU A 34 -4.09 -10.18 14.24
N ALA A 35 -3.17 -10.81 13.51
CA ALA A 35 -2.54 -10.24 12.32
C ALA A 35 -2.91 -11.02 11.06
N LEU A 36 -3.52 -10.33 10.10
CA LEU A 36 -3.76 -10.79 8.73
C LEU A 36 -2.63 -10.29 7.82
N GLU A 37 -1.99 -11.21 7.12
CA GLU A 37 -0.94 -10.93 6.14
C GLU A 37 -1.55 -10.96 4.74
N LEU A 38 -1.21 -9.98 3.91
CA LEU A 38 -1.64 -9.93 2.52
C LEU A 38 -0.42 -9.99 1.59
N HIS A 39 -0.54 -10.73 0.50
CA HIS A 39 0.51 -10.92 -0.50
C HIS A 39 0.08 -10.37 -1.86
N PRO A 40 0.26 -9.06 -2.11
CA PRO A 40 -0.06 -8.45 -3.38
C PRO A 40 0.63 -9.14 -4.55
N GLY A 41 -0.17 -9.52 -5.55
CA GLY A 41 0.33 -10.00 -6.83
C GLY A 41 0.81 -8.87 -7.74
N ASP A 42 0.24 -7.66 -7.57
CA ASP A 42 0.68 -6.46 -8.28
C ASP A 42 0.25 -5.17 -7.54
N VAL A 43 1.02 -4.09 -7.70
CA VAL A 43 0.73 -2.78 -7.10
C VAL A 43 0.88 -1.70 -8.16
N THR A 44 -0.18 -0.92 -8.39
CA THR A 44 -0.24 0.13 -9.40
C THR A 44 -0.53 1.48 -8.76
N ALA A 45 0.31 2.47 -9.05
CA ALA A 45 0.06 3.86 -8.65
C ALA A 45 -1.09 4.48 -9.46
N LEU A 46 -2.00 5.18 -8.76
CA LEU A 46 -3.14 5.89 -9.33
C LEU A 46 -3.04 7.41 -9.07
N PRO A 47 -3.35 8.26 -10.06
CA PRO A 47 -3.94 7.91 -11.35
C PRO A 47 -2.90 7.35 -12.33
N THR A 48 -3.29 6.37 -13.16
CA THR A 48 -2.47 5.98 -14.31
C THR A 48 -2.73 6.91 -15.50
N ALA A 49 -1.71 7.13 -16.34
CA ALA A 49 -1.83 7.96 -17.54
C ALA A 49 -2.96 7.51 -18.49
N SER A 50 -3.31 6.22 -18.50
CA SER A 50 -4.41 5.67 -19.32
C SER A 50 -5.80 5.81 -18.68
N ALA A 51 -5.87 5.96 -17.35
CA ALA A 51 -7.12 6.11 -16.59
C ALA A 51 -7.40 7.57 -16.17
N ALA A 52 -6.58 8.52 -16.63
CA ALA A 52 -6.62 9.94 -16.25
C ALA A 52 -7.97 10.65 -16.50
N THR A 53 -8.87 10.04 -17.28
CA THR A 53 -10.20 10.61 -17.57
C THR A 53 -11.32 10.05 -16.69
N GLU A 54 -11.11 8.95 -15.94
CA GLU A 54 -12.24 8.15 -15.41
C GLU A 54 -12.15 7.73 -13.93
N SER A 55 -11.12 8.08 -13.17
CA SER A 55 -11.07 7.69 -11.75
C SER A 55 -10.58 8.79 -10.82
N ASP A 56 -11.47 9.25 -9.94
CA ASP A 56 -11.19 10.01 -8.70
C ASP A 56 -10.36 9.21 -7.67
N ARG A 57 -9.75 8.10 -8.09
CA ARG A 57 -8.94 7.22 -7.28
C ARG A 57 -7.52 7.78 -7.23
N LEU A 58 -7.04 7.98 -6.01
CA LEU A 58 -5.75 8.58 -5.72
C LEU A 58 -5.06 7.73 -4.65
N GLY A 59 -3.88 7.20 -4.98
CA GLY A 59 -3.12 6.30 -4.13
C GLY A 59 -2.78 4.99 -4.85
N LEU A 60 -2.83 3.85 -4.18
CA LEU A 60 -2.33 2.57 -4.70
C LEU A 60 -3.46 1.58 -4.97
N ASP A 61 -3.48 0.98 -6.16
CA ASP A 61 -4.35 -0.14 -6.53
C ASP A 61 -3.56 -1.45 -6.36
N VAL A 62 -4.08 -2.33 -5.52
CA VAL A 62 -3.40 -3.53 -5.03
C VAL A 62 -4.20 -4.76 -5.45
N LEU A 63 -3.56 -5.62 -6.22
CA LEU A 63 -4.13 -6.88 -6.66
C LEU A 63 -3.83 -7.96 -5.62
N LEU A 64 -4.86 -8.57 -5.05
CA LEU A 64 -4.75 -9.66 -4.08
C LEU A 64 -5.19 -11.01 -4.65
N PRO A 65 -4.62 -12.12 -4.15
CA PRO A 65 -5.22 -13.45 -4.25
C PRO A 65 -6.67 -13.44 -3.77
N GLY A 66 -7.52 -14.22 -4.44
CA GLY A 66 -8.97 -14.19 -4.19
C GLY A 66 -9.40 -14.78 -2.84
N ASP A 67 -8.59 -15.66 -2.26
CA ASP A 67 -8.75 -16.17 -0.90
C ASP A 67 -8.40 -15.10 0.14
N GLU A 68 -7.21 -14.51 0.09
CA GLU A 68 -6.81 -13.40 0.97
C GLU A 68 -7.76 -12.20 0.89
N PHE A 69 -8.21 -11.83 -0.32
CA PHE A 69 -9.19 -10.76 -0.47
C PHE A 69 -10.51 -11.07 0.25
N ARG A 70 -10.95 -12.34 0.25
CA ARG A 70 -12.18 -12.74 0.93
C ARG A 70 -12.02 -12.63 2.44
N GLU A 71 -10.89 -13.07 2.98
CA GLU A 71 -10.60 -12.96 4.41
C GLU A 71 -10.56 -11.50 4.85
N LEU A 72 -9.90 -10.64 4.08
CA LEU A 72 -9.91 -9.19 4.30
C LEU A 72 -11.33 -8.61 4.26
N GLU A 73 -12.14 -9.02 3.28
CA GLU A 73 -13.50 -8.55 3.12
C GLU A 73 -14.39 -8.93 4.31
N GLU A 74 -14.30 -10.17 4.78
CA GLU A 74 -15.01 -10.63 5.98
C GLU A 74 -14.59 -9.83 7.22
N LEU A 75 -13.30 -9.50 7.34
CA LEU A 75 -12.77 -8.68 8.43
C LEU A 75 -13.35 -7.25 8.42
N MET A 76 -13.49 -6.68 7.22
CA MET A 76 -13.97 -5.31 7.01
C MET A 76 -15.46 -5.12 7.24
N GLU A 77 -16.28 -6.18 7.19
CA GLU A 77 -17.72 -6.09 7.47
C GLU A 77 -18.04 -5.78 8.94
N GLY A 78 -17.11 -6.08 9.85
CA GLY A 78 -17.28 -5.91 11.30
C GLY A 78 -16.32 -4.94 11.97
N THR A 79 -15.33 -4.41 11.25
CA THR A 79 -14.18 -3.70 11.83
C THR A 79 -13.78 -2.50 10.97
N SER A 80 -13.45 -1.36 11.58
CA SER A 80 -12.82 -0.23 10.90
C SER A 80 -11.32 -0.19 11.21
N PHE A 81 -10.54 0.17 10.20
CA PHE A 81 -9.09 0.32 10.29
C PHE A 81 -8.76 1.80 10.08
N ASP A 82 -8.64 2.52 11.17
CA ASP A 82 -8.51 3.99 11.19
C ASP A 82 -7.10 4.45 11.59
N GLU A 83 -6.26 3.52 12.02
CA GLU A 83 -4.86 3.78 12.35
C GLU A 83 -3.95 2.95 11.44
N TYR A 84 -2.73 3.41 11.20
CA TYR A 84 -1.73 2.63 10.49
C TYR A 84 -0.31 2.94 10.96
N ASP A 85 0.58 1.99 10.79
CA ASP A 85 2.03 2.23 10.76
C ASP A 85 2.56 1.93 9.38
N ALA A 86 3.58 2.66 8.95
CA ALA A 86 4.23 2.44 7.66
C ALA A 86 5.75 2.51 7.80
N TYR A 87 6.41 1.51 7.21
CA TYR A 87 7.86 1.42 7.12
C TYR A 87 8.25 1.58 5.67
N ARG A 88 9.26 2.42 5.40
CA ARG A 88 9.68 2.79 4.05
C ARG A 88 11.13 2.41 3.78
N ALA A 89 11.37 1.84 2.61
CA ALA A 89 12.68 1.68 2.01
C ALA A 89 12.69 2.25 0.58
N GLU A 90 13.85 2.73 0.12
CA GLU A 90 14.00 3.36 -1.21
C GLU A 90 15.25 2.83 -1.89
N GLU A 91 15.11 2.27 -3.08
CA GLU A 91 16.24 1.77 -3.86
C GLU A 91 15.91 1.79 -5.36
N GLY A 92 16.89 2.17 -6.19
CA GLY A 92 16.71 2.17 -7.65
C GLY A 92 15.59 3.08 -8.19
N GLY A 93 15.11 4.06 -7.40
CA GLY A 93 13.97 4.92 -7.77
C GLY A 93 12.59 4.29 -7.54
N VAL A 94 12.55 3.17 -6.81
CA VAL A 94 11.34 2.51 -6.32
C VAL A 94 11.24 2.74 -4.82
N VAL A 95 10.04 3.07 -4.37
CA VAL A 95 9.70 3.09 -2.94
C VAL A 95 9.05 1.76 -2.60
N PHE A 96 9.54 1.12 -1.56
CA PHE A 96 8.96 -0.05 -0.94
C PHE A 96 8.37 0.34 0.41
N LEU A 97 7.22 -0.22 0.72
CA LEU A 97 6.50 0.03 1.96
C LEU A 97 6.06 -1.28 2.60
N VAL A 98 6.11 -1.35 3.92
CA VAL A 98 5.31 -2.29 4.70
C VAL A 98 4.31 -1.45 5.47
N VAL A 99 3.02 -1.65 5.20
CA VAL A 99 1.93 -0.93 5.87
C VAL A 99 1.22 -1.90 6.82
N ALA A 100 0.98 -1.46 8.05
CA ALA A 100 0.20 -2.18 9.05
C ALA A 100 -1.03 -1.35 9.39
N MET A 101 -2.18 -1.69 8.79
CA MET A 101 -3.46 -1.07 9.11
C MET A 101 -3.99 -1.67 10.41
N LYS A 102 -4.33 -0.85 11.39
CA LYS A 102 -4.68 -1.26 12.76
C LYS A 102 -6.14 -0.94 13.06
N ALA A 103 -6.77 -1.86 13.77
CA ALA A 103 -8.06 -1.68 14.42
C ALA A 103 -7.89 -1.95 15.93
N PRO A 104 -7.43 -0.95 16.71
CA PRO A 104 -7.08 -1.15 18.12
C PRO A 104 -8.23 -1.61 19.00
N GLU A 105 -9.45 -1.18 18.69
CA GLU A 105 -10.64 -1.61 19.44
C GLU A 105 -10.94 -3.11 19.30
N ALA A 106 -10.55 -3.70 18.16
CA ALA A 106 -10.71 -5.12 17.88
C ALA A 106 -9.44 -5.95 18.14
N GLY A 107 -8.30 -5.30 18.40
CA GLY A 107 -7.01 -5.98 18.52
C GLY A 107 -6.53 -6.62 17.22
N LEU A 108 -6.91 -6.04 16.07
CA LEU A 108 -6.63 -6.56 14.74
C LEU A 108 -5.63 -5.67 13.98
N VAL A 109 -4.80 -6.31 13.18
CA VAL A 109 -3.89 -5.63 12.25
C VAL A 109 -3.89 -6.34 10.89
N VAL A 110 -3.90 -5.57 9.81
CA VAL A 110 -3.70 -6.07 8.44
C VAL A 110 -2.36 -5.52 7.97
N VAL A 111 -1.41 -6.42 7.69
CA VAL A 111 -0.07 -6.05 7.22
C VAL A 111 0.02 -6.39 5.74
N LEU A 112 0.48 -5.44 4.93
CA LEU A 112 0.64 -5.61 3.50
C LEU A 112 1.90 -4.90 2.98
N PRO A 113 2.69 -5.55 2.12
CA PRO A 113 3.80 -4.91 1.44
C PRO A 113 3.28 -4.15 0.22
N LEU A 114 3.85 -2.99 -0.08
CA LEU A 114 3.48 -2.16 -1.24
C LEU A 114 4.73 -1.64 -1.91
N TYR A 115 4.61 -1.26 -3.18
CA TYR A 115 5.69 -0.57 -3.89
C TYR A 115 5.13 0.40 -4.93
N TYR A 116 5.94 1.37 -5.32
CA TYR A 116 5.70 2.16 -6.53
C TYR A 116 7.00 2.76 -7.06
N ALA A 117 7.10 2.88 -8.39
CA ALA A 117 8.19 3.62 -9.02
C ALA A 117 7.91 5.13 -8.93
N VAL A 118 8.83 5.90 -8.33
CA VAL A 118 8.64 7.35 -8.09
C VAL A 118 8.33 8.09 -9.40
N ARG A 119 8.99 7.69 -10.49
CA ARG A 119 8.81 8.28 -11.82
C ARG A 119 7.44 8.02 -12.45
N GLU A 120 6.80 6.92 -12.09
CA GLU A 120 5.48 6.56 -12.59
C GLU A 120 4.37 7.13 -11.70
N ALA A 121 4.70 7.40 -10.44
CA ALA A 121 3.79 7.88 -9.41
C ALA A 121 3.83 9.41 -9.21
N GLU A 122 4.55 10.19 -10.02
CA GLU A 122 4.72 11.64 -9.80
C GLU A 122 3.39 12.38 -9.57
N GLU A 123 2.40 12.09 -10.41
CA GLU A 123 1.06 12.70 -10.30
C GLU A 123 0.30 12.23 -9.05
N MET A 124 0.45 10.95 -8.68
CA MET A 124 -0.10 10.43 -7.43
C MET A 124 0.51 11.16 -6.24
N LEU A 125 1.84 11.26 -6.20
CA LEU A 125 2.59 11.86 -5.11
C LEU A 125 2.23 13.34 -4.92
N ASP A 126 2.17 14.12 -6.00
CA ASP A 126 1.79 15.54 -5.94
C ASP A 126 0.38 15.73 -5.37
N ARG A 127 -0.57 14.90 -5.82
CA ARG A 127 -1.97 14.98 -5.39
C ARG A 127 -2.17 14.47 -3.96
N VAL A 128 -1.49 13.38 -3.57
CA VAL A 128 -1.51 12.83 -2.21
C VAL A 128 -0.93 13.85 -1.23
N ALA A 129 0.23 14.43 -1.54
CA ALA A 129 0.85 15.46 -0.70
C ALA A 129 -0.03 16.71 -0.56
N ALA A 130 -0.69 17.13 -1.63
CA ALA A 130 -1.63 18.27 -1.57
C ALA A 130 -2.90 17.96 -0.78
N ARG A 131 -3.38 16.70 -0.83
CA ARG A 131 -4.60 16.26 -0.15
C ARG A 131 -4.35 15.92 1.34
N GLY A 132 -3.14 15.50 1.68
CA GLY A 132 -2.81 15.00 3.02
C GLY A 132 -3.38 13.62 3.33
N GLU A 133 -3.78 12.86 2.30
CA GLU A 133 -4.40 11.54 2.42
C GLU A 133 -3.99 10.68 1.21
N MET A 134 -3.56 9.45 1.47
CA MET A 134 -3.40 8.40 0.46
C MET A 134 -4.46 7.32 0.67
N ARG A 135 -4.96 6.71 -0.41
CA ARG A 135 -5.87 5.56 -0.31
C ARG A 135 -5.26 4.33 -0.93
N THR A 136 -5.51 3.18 -0.32
CA THR A 136 -5.07 1.88 -0.83
C THR A 136 -6.30 1.07 -1.21
N PHE A 137 -6.46 0.78 -2.50
CA PHE A 137 -7.58 0.06 -3.10
C PHE A 137 -7.19 -1.39 -3.29
N LEU A 138 -7.74 -2.28 -2.47
CA LEU A 138 -7.47 -3.72 -2.51
C LEU A 138 -8.56 -4.40 -3.33
N ARG A 139 -8.17 -5.22 -4.31
CA ARG A 139 -9.12 -5.90 -5.22
C ARG A 139 -8.66 -7.30 -5.58
N PRO A 140 -9.60 -8.23 -5.86
CA PRO A 140 -9.26 -9.51 -6.46
C PRO A 140 -8.98 -9.35 -7.96
N LEU A 141 -8.46 -10.41 -8.58
CA LEU A 141 -8.13 -10.44 -10.01
C LEU A 141 -9.31 -10.18 -10.93
N ASP A 142 -10.51 -10.65 -10.54
CA ASP A 142 -11.73 -10.45 -11.32
C ASP A 142 -12.34 -9.04 -11.18
N ASP A 143 -11.78 -8.20 -10.28
CA ASP A 143 -12.20 -6.81 -10.04
C ASP A 143 -13.70 -6.64 -9.72
N SER A 144 -14.36 -7.68 -9.18
CA SER A 144 -15.78 -7.61 -8.82
C SER A 144 -16.07 -6.75 -7.59
N ARG A 145 -15.12 -6.67 -6.65
CA ARG A 145 -15.25 -5.96 -5.38
C ARG A 145 -13.95 -5.26 -5.03
N ARG A 146 -14.03 -4.27 -4.13
CA ARG A 146 -12.87 -3.54 -3.63
C ARG A 146 -13.04 -3.18 -2.16
N VAL A 147 -11.95 -3.32 -1.40
CA VAL A 147 -11.77 -2.75 -0.06
C VAL A 147 -10.89 -1.51 -0.19
N VAL A 148 -11.12 -0.50 0.64
CA VAL A 148 -10.35 0.74 0.60
C VAL A 148 -9.86 1.07 2.00
N PHE A 149 -8.55 1.15 2.16
CA PHE A 149 -7.93 1.78 3.32
C PHE A 149 -7.64 3.24 3.04
N SER A 150 -7.84 4.08 4.05
CA SER A 150 -7.48 5.50 4.01
C SER A 150 -6.31 5.71 4.98
N GLN A 151 -5.25 6.34 4.48
CA GLN A 151 -4.06 6.67 5.25
C GLN A 151 -3.91 8.18 5.28
N ASP A 152 -4.33 8.77 6.40
CA ASP A 152 -4.10 10.18 6.70
C ASP A 152 -2.62 10.44 7.02
N GLU A 153 -2.17 11.69 6.87
CA GLU A 153 -0.78 12.08 7.16
C GLU A 153 0.26 11.19 6.42
N PRO A 154 0.22 11.11 5.07
CA PRO A 154 0.92 10.11 4.29
C PRO A 154 2.45 10.31 4.20
N ASP A 155 3.07 11.13 5.04
CA ASP A 155 4.51 11.44 5.00
C ASP A 155 5.41 10.20 5.02
N ASN A 156 5.01 9.13 5.73
CA ASN A 156 5.73 7.87 5.78
C ASN A 156 5.49 6.98 4.54
N LEU A 157 4.50 7.32 3.72
CA LEU A 157 4.13 6.61 2.49
C LEU A 157 4.74 7.27 1.24
N LEU A 158 5.17 8.53 1.36
CA LEU A 158 5.84 9.31 0.31
C LEU A 158 7.36 9.05 0.34
N PRO A 159 8.12 9.38 -0.72
CA PRO A 159 9.58 9.33 -0.70
C PRO A 159 10.18 10.20 0.41
N ALA A 160 11.37 9.87 0.90
CA ALA A 160 12.02 10.63 1.95
C ALA A 160 12.22 12.11 1.54
N GLY A 161 11.70 13.02 2.37
CA GLY A 161 11.81 14.46 2.13
C GLY A 161 10.84 15.02 1.09
N TYR A 162 9.95 14.18 0.53
CA TYR A 162 8.92 14.64 -0.40
C TYR A 162 8.03 15.71 0.28
N GLY A 163 7.76 16.80 -0.44
CA GLY A 163 7.00 17.94 0.11
C GLY A 163 7.80 18.95 0.93
N LYS A 164 8.96 18.60 1.51
CA LYS A 164 9.84 19.57 2.21
C LYS A 164 10.53 20.55 1.24
N GLU A 165 10.77 20.14 0.00
CA GLU A 165 11.32 20.99 -1.08
C GLU A 165 10.34 22.03 -1.63
N LYS A 166 9.03 21.90 -1.38
CA LYS A 166 8.00 22.83 -1.88
C LYS A 166 7.65 23.93 -0.87
N ALA A 167 8.23 23.88 0.32
CA ALA A 167 7.98 24.81 1.42
C ALA A 167 9.08 25.89 1.58
N GLU A 168 10.09 25.91 0.70
CA GLU A 168 11.18 26.91 0.69
C GLU A 168 11.10 27.87 -0.51
#